data_AF-L0F604-F1
#
_entry.id   AF-L0F604-F1
#
_cell.length_a   1.000
_cell.length_b   1.000
_cell.length_c   1.000
_cell.angle_alpha   90.00
_cell.angle_beta   90.00
_cell.angle_gamma   90.00
#
_symmetry.space_group_name_H-M   'P 1'
#
loop_
_entity.id
_entity.type
_entity.pdbx_description
1 polymer ?
#
loop_
_entity_poly.entity_id
_entity_poly.type
_entity_poly.pdbx_seq_one_letter_code
_entity_poly.pdbx_strand_id
1 'polypeptide(L)'
;MYGSLGEYPLYPDSYPSSYPGPSFLGHIKRVAPILSQEAERINAKITAASNVWLLAPAMVGTAAYSLFTTLFRGLEGENGKVLKGKIGSVIYSAVVTAGLSSYVYSVLVVADGHLMDIYWPIAGAIAVQILYFASVYTWLYRLDKSSFTDNIEDNPIEEIITFLYFSITTFATTGSSVFPESITAKGLVALQVLFLIYSFTMGLVFFINP
;
A
#
# COMPACT_ATOMS: atom_id res chain seq x y z
N MET A 1 -12.62 -61.66 57.82
CA MET A 1 -11.77 -60.55 57.32
C MET A 1 -12.36 -60.12 56.00
N TYR A 2 -12.97 -58.94 55.99
CA TYR A 2 -13.78 -58.41 54.90
C TYR A 2 -12.89 -57.79 53.81
N GLY A 3 -13.18 -58.13 52.56
CA GLY A 3 -12.50 -57.60 51.37
C GLY A 3 -12.91 -56.16 51.09
N SER A 4 -11.91 -55.30 50.90
CA SER A 4 -12.05 -53.89 50.51
C SER A 4 -12.14 -53.81 48.99
N LEU A 5 -13.22 -53.20 48.50
CA LEU A 5 -13.48 -52.85 47.11
C LEU A 5 -12.49 -51.76 46.67
N GLY A 6 -11.71 -52.04 45.63
CA GLY A 6 -10.89 -51.04 44.94
C GLY A 6 -11.77 -50.11 44.12
N GLU A 7 -11.73 -48.83 44.45
CA GLU A 7 -12.31 -47.74 43.67
C GLU A 7 -11.39 -47.46 42.46
N TYR A 8 -11.92 -47.64 41.25
CA TYR A 8 -11.30 -47.15 40.02
C TYR A 8 -11.81 -45.71 39.75
N PRO A 9 -10.94 -44.75 39.41
CA PRO A 9 -11.40 -43.41 39.04
C PRO A 9 -12.12 -43.44 37.69
N LEU A 10 -13.38 -42.98 37.66
CA LEU A 10 -14.11 -42.64 36.45
C LEU A 10 -13.42 -41.45 35.76
N TYR A 11 -12.87 -41.68 34.58
CA TYR A 11 -12.61 -40.61 33.62
C TYR A 11 -13.95 -40.16 33.00
N PRO A 12 -14.27 -38.85 32.96
CA PRO A 12 -15.38 -38.38 32.15
C PRO A 12 -14.94 -38.36 30.67
N ASP A 13 -15.31 -39.40 29.93
CA ASP A 13 -15.35 -39.39 28.47
C ASP A 13 -16.49 -38.46 28.02
N SER A 14 -16.19 -37.19 27.83
CA SER A 14 -17.06 -36.25 27.12
C SER A 14 -16.56 -36.08 25.69
N TYR A 15 -16.83 -37.08 24.84
CA TYR A 15 -16.84 -36.86 23.39
C TYR A 15 -18.15 -36.14 23.03
N PRO A 16 -18.12 -34.96 22.40
CA PRO A 16 -19.32 -34.41 21.80
C PRO A 16 -19.65 -35.26 20.56
N SER A 17 -20.56 -36.21 20.73
CA SER A 17 -21.20 -36.93 19.63
C SER A 17 -22.06 -35.95 18.83
N SER A 18 -21.46 -35.29 17.85
CA SER A 18 -22.14 -34.46 16.86
C SER A 18 -22.46 -35.25 15.60
N TYR A 19 -23.26 -36.31 15.72
CA TYR A 19 -23.93 -36.89 14.57
C TYR A 19 -25.33 -36.28 14.44
N PRO A 20 -25.66 -35.60 13.33
CA PRO A 20 -27.01 -35.12 13.12
C PRO A 20 -27.94 -36.32 12.93
N GLY A 21 -28.96 -36.42 13.78
CA GLY A 21 -30.06 -37.35 13.58
C GLY A 21 -30.81 -37.02 12.27
N PRO A 22 -31.30 -38.03 11.54
CA PRO A 22 -31.99 -37.79 10.28
C PRO A 22 -33.36 -37.15 10.52
N SER A 23 -33.51 -35.89 10.10
CA SER A 23 -34.81 -35.22 10.01
C SER A 23 -35.47 -35.55 8.67
N PHE A 24 -36.71 -36.05 8.72
CA PHE A 24 -37.49 -36.57 7.58
C PHE A 24 -37.96 -35.51 6.57
N LEU A 25 -37.59 -34.23 6.73
CA LEU A 25 -37.92 -33.15 5.80
C LEU A 25 -36.64 -32.38 5.44
N GLY A 26 -36.16 -32.65 4.23
CA GLY A 26 -34.84 -32.30 3.74
C GLY A 26 -34.58 -30.80 3.56
N HIS A 27 -34.14 -30.15 4.62
CA HIS A 27 -33.28 -28.96 4.51
C HIS A 27 -32.13 -29.04 5.51
N ILE A 28 -30.99 -29.54 5.04
CA ILE A 28 -29.71 -29.44 5.76
C ILE A 28 -29.23 -27.99 5.63
N LYS A 29 -29.55 -27.16 6.62
CA LYS A 29 -28.83 -25.90 6.83
C LYS A 29 -27.43 -26.28 7.33
N ARG A 30 -26.44 -26.32 6.42
CA ARG A 30 -25.02 -26.41 6.82
C ARG A 30 -24.71 -25.19 7.66
N VAL A 31 -24.68 -25.35 8.99
CA VAL A 31 -24.03 -24.39 9.87
C VAL A 31 -22.56 -24.74 9.82
N ALA A 32 -21.81 -24.06 8.94
CA ALA A 32 -20.35 -24.08 9.01
C ALA A 32 -19.94 -23.51 10.39
N PRO A 33 -18.93 -24.06 11.06
CA PRO A 33 -18.50 -23.57 12.36
C PRO A 33 -17.93 -22.15 12.23
N ILE A 34 -18.59 -21.19 12.88
CA ILE A 34 -18.24 -19.75 12.93
C ILE A 34 -16.78 -19.52 13.37
N LEU A 35 -16.17 -20.50 14.03
CA LEU A 35 -14.78 -20.47 14.48
C LEU A 35 -13.74 -20.45 13.34
N SER A 36 -14.05 -21.03 12.17
CA SER A 36 -13.10 -21.05 11.04
C SER A 36 -13.01 -19.70 10.34
N GLN A 37 -14.13 -18.97 10.26
CA GLN A 37 -14.22 -17.68 9.56
C GLN A 37 -13.57 -16.56 10.37
N GLU A 38 -13.68 -16.59 11.70
CA GLU A 38 -12.99 -15.67 12.61
C GLU A 38 -11.47 -15.89 12.60
N ALA A 39 -11.02 -17.15 12.61
CA ALA A 39 -9.60 -17.50 12.53
C ALA A 39 -8.99 -17.17 11.16
N GLU A 40 -9.74 -17.35 10.08
CA GLU A 40 -9.35 -16.94 8.73
C GLU A 40 -9.32 -15.42 8.58
N ARG A 41 -10.26 -14.69 9.20
CA ARG A 41 -10.22 -13.22 9.33
C ARG A 41 -9.02 -12.74 10.14
N ILE A 42 -8.68 -13.41 11.24
CA ILE A 42 -7.52 -13.06 12.06
C ILE A 42 -6.24 -13.33 11.27
N ASN A 43 -6.13 -14.46 10.57
CA ASN A 43 -5.00 -14.75 9.69
C ASN A 43 -4.93 -13.76 8.52
N ALA A 44 -6.05 -13.37 7.90
CA ALA A 44 -6.10 -12.38 6.83
C ALA A 44 -5.74 -10.96 7.33
N LYS A 45 -6.20 -10.57 8.53
CA LYS A 45 -5.76 -9.33 9.20
C LYS A 45 -4.28 -9.36 9.56
N ILE A 46 -3.75 -10.49 10.03
CA ILE A 46 -2.32 -10.67 10.30
C ILE A 46 -1.52 -10.63 8.99
N THR A 47 -2.06 -11.17 7.90
CA THR A 47 -1.42 -11.14 6.58
C THR A 47 -1.44 -9.72 5.99
N ALA A 48 -2.55 -8.98 6.13
CA ALA A 48 -2.65 -7.58 5.74
C ALA A 48 -1.75 -6.67 6.59
N ALA A 49 -1.65 -6.93 7.91
CA ALA A 49 -0.70 -6.26 8.80
C ALA A 49 0.76 -6.63 8.48
N SER A 50 1.02 -7.86 8.02
CA SER A 50 2.35 -8.28 7.56
C SER A 50 2.75 -7.62 6.23
N ASN A 51 1.77 -7.24 5.41
CA ASN A 51 1.98 -6.47 4.18
C ASN A 51 2.27 -4.98 4.41
N VAL A 52 2.29 -4.50 5.66
CA VAL A 52 2.86 -3.17 5.99
C VAL A 52 4.34 -3.11 5.59
N TRP A 53 5.02 -4.26 5.50
CA TRP A 53 6.37 -4.35 4.95
C TRP A 53 6.45 -3.93 3.47
N LEU A 54 5.37 -4.04 2.68
CA LEU A 54 5.32 -3.50 1.30
C LEU A 54 5.24 -1.97 1.27
N LEU A 55 4.81 -1.33 2.35
CA LEU A 55 4.88 0.13 2.51
C LEU A 55 6.27 0.56 3.00
N ALA A 56 7.10 -0.35 3.50
CA ALA A 56 8.43 -0.04 4.00
C ALA A 56 9.33 0.60 2.93
N PRO A 57 9.39 0.17 1.65
CA PRO A 57 10.17 0.88 0.63
C PRO A 57 9.71 2.32 0.39
N ALA A 58 8.41 2.60 0.53
CA ALA A 58 7.86 3.94 0.34
C ALA A 58 8.04 4.85 1.58
N MET A 59 7.92 4.29 2.79
CA MET A 59 8.19 4.98 4.06
C MET A 59 9.69 5.18 4.30
N VAL A 60 10.51 4.15 4.04
CA VAL A 60 11.97 4.25 4.05
C VAL A 60 12.43 5.15 2.91
N GLY A 61 11.78 5.11 1.74
CA GLY A 61 12.05 6.05 0.65
C GLY A 61 11.84 7.51 1.05
N THR A 62 10.71 7.85 1.68
CA THR A 62 10.42 9.22 2.14
C THR A 62 11.31 9.65 3.31
N ALA A 63 11.54 8.79 4.30
CA ALA A 63 12.41 9.08 5.44
C ALA A 63 13.89 9.16 5.05
N ALA A 64 14.38 8.21 4.26
CA ALA A 64 15.75 8.23 3.74
C ALA A 64 15.96 9.40 2.79
N TYR A 65 14.92 9.85 2.06
CA TYR A 65 14.98 11.02 1.20
C TYR A 65 15.09 12.34 1.98
N SER A 66 14.34 12.51 3.07
CA SER A 66 14.50 13.67 3.95
C SER A 66 15.92 13.77 4.54
N LEU A 67 16.53 12.61 4.86
CA LEU A 67 17.93 12.52 5.27
C LEU A 67 18.92 12.70 4.10
N PHE A 68 18.62 12.17 2.91
CA PHE A 68 19.47 12.31 1.72
C PHE A 68 19.51 13.75 1.24
N THR A 69 18.39 14.46 1.27
CA THR A 69 18.31 15.88 0.86
C THR A 69 19.07 16.80 1.81
N THR A 70 19.21 16.44 3.08
CA THR A 70 20.06 17.15 4.04
C THR A 70 21.54 16.77 3.88
N LEU A 71 21.86 15.51 3.55
CA LEU A 71 23.24 15.03 3.35
C LEU A 71 23.85 15.36 1.99
N PHE A 72 23.07 15.47 0.91
CA PHE A 72 23.56 15.59 -0.48
C PHE A 72 23.44 16.98 -1.08
N ARG A 73 23.34 18.02 -0.26
CA ARG A 73 23.41 19.43 -0.65
C ARG A 73 24.74 19.85 -1.33
N GLY A 74 25.65 18.90 -1.59
CA GLY A 74 26.99 19.12 -2.16
C GLY A 74 27.38 18.25 -3.35
N LEU A 75 26.47 17.52 -4.01
CA LEU A 75 26.78 16.82 -5.27
C LEU A 75 26.35 17.63 -6.50
N GLU A 76 26.93 18.81 -6.62
CA GLU A 76 26.95 19.56 -7.87
C GLU A 76 28.14 19.04 -8.70
N GLY A 77 27.88 18.47 -9.88
CA GLY A 77 28.94 18.18 -10.86
C GLY A 77 29.11 16.71 -11.28
N GLU A 78 28.59 16.41 -12.47
CA GLU A 78 29.15 15.59 -13.56
C GLU A 78 27.98 15.08 -14.41
N ASN A 79 27.91 15.48 -15.68
CA ASN A 79 26.81 15.15 -16.61
C ASN A 79 26.46 13.64 -16.65
N GLY A 80 27.46 12.76 -16.47
CA GLY A 80 27.24 11.30 -16.42
C GLY A 80 26.52 10.79 -15.17
N LYS A 81 26.65 11.47 -14.02
CA LYS A 81 25.95 11.12 -12.77
C LYS A 81 24.50 11.60 -12.80
N VAL A 82 24.25 12.78 -13.37
CA VAL A 82 22.90 13.34 -13.57
C VAL A 82 22.05 12.41 -14.43
N LEU A 83 22.57 11.92 -15.56
CA LEU A 83 21.83 11.01 -16.44
C LEU A 83 21.49 9.68 -15.76
N LYS A 84 22.43 9.08 -15.02
CA LYS A 84 22.18 7.86 -14.24
C LYS A 84 21.14 8.08 -13.14
N GLY A 85 21.18 9.22 -12.45
CA GLY A 85 20.21 9.59 -11.42
C GLY A 85 18.79 9.72 -11.97
N LYS A 86 18.63 10.35 -13.15
CA LYS A 86 17.34 10.51 -13.84
C LYS A 86 16.71 9.19 -14.28
N ILE A 87 17.50 8.31 -14.90
CA ILE A 87 16.98 7.00 -15.35
C ILE A 87 16.68 6.12 -14.14
N GLY A 88 17.57 6.15 -13.14
CA GLY A 88 17.40 5.42 -11.89
C GLY A 88 16.13 5.81 -11.15
N SER A 89 15.78 7.10 -11.11
CA SER A 89 14.56 7.56 -10.43
C SER A 89 13.30 7.00 -11.07
N VAL A 90 13.22 6.95 -12.41
CA VAL A 90 12.04 6.39 -13.11
C VAL A 90 11.90 4.90 -12.86
N ILE A 91 13.00 4.13 -12.97
CA ILE A 91 12.98 2.68 -12.72
C ILE A 91 12.59 2.39 -11.28
N TYR A 92 13.19 3.11 -10.33
CA TYR A 92 12.86 2.95 -8.91
C TYR A 92 11.39 3.31 -8.63
N SER A 93 10.89 4.41 -9.20
CA SER A 93 9.48 4.79 -9.08
C SER A 93 8.52 3.78 -9.70
N ALA A 94 8.89 3.13 -10.80
CA ALA A 94 8.10 2.04 -11.36
C ALA A 94 8.00 0.84 -10.40
N VAL A 95 9.11 0.46 -9.76
CA VAL A 95 9.14 -0.64 -8.77
C VAL A 95 8.31 -0.28 -7.53
N VAL A 96 8.48 0.92 -6.98
CA VAL A 96 7.70 1.40 -5.82
C VAL A 96 6.21 1.43 -6.16
N THR A 97 5.87 1.95 -7.34
CA THR A 97 4.49 2.02 -7.81
C THR A 97 3.87 0.63 -7.97
N ALA A 98 4.60 -0.33 -8.56
CA ALA A 98 4.13 -1.70 -8.70
C ALA A 98 3.92 -2.38 -7.33
N GLY A 99 4.83 -2.16 -6.39
CA GLY A 99 4.69 -2.66 -5.01
C GLY A 99 3.46 -2.09 -4.31
N LEU A 100 3.22 -0.78 -4.46
CA LEU A 100 2.05 -0.13 -3.88
C LEU A 100 0.75 -0.61 -4.55
N SER A 101 0.76 -0.82 -5.87
CA SER A 101 -0.36 -1.42 -6.61
C SER A 101 -0.68 -2.82 -6.09
N SER A 102 0.33 -3.67 -5.87
CA SER A 102 0.15 -5.00 -5.29
C SER A 102 -0.41 -4.95 -3.87
N TYR A 103 0.01 -3.96 -3.06
CA TYR A 103 -0.56 -3.71 -1.74
C TYR A 103 -2.05 -3.34 -1.82
N VAL A 104 -2.42 -2.38 -2.67
CA VAL A 104 -3.81 -1.97 -2.88
C VAL A 104 -4.68 -3.16 -3.33
N TYR A 105 -4.18 -3.97 -4.26
CA TYR A 105 -4.86 -5.20 -4.68
C TYR A 105 -5.10 -6.16 -3.52
N SER A 106 -4.07 -6.41 -2.71
CA SER A 106 -4.16 -7.34 -1.58
C SER A 106 -5.16 -6.87 -0.53
N VAL A 107 -5.16 -5.57 -0.22
CA VAL A 107 -6.13 -4.95 0.69
C VAL A 107 -7.56 -5.11 0.15
N LEU A 108 -7.78 -4.85 -1.13
CA LEU A 108 -9.09 -5.01 -1.75
C LEU A 108 -9.58 -6.46 -1.67
N VAL A 109 -8.74 -7.42 -2.08
CA VAL A 109 -9.10 -8.86 -2.06
C VAL A 109 -9.40 -9.35 -0.64
N VAL A 110 -8.62 -8.96 0.36
CA VAL A 110 -8.79 -9.40 1.76
C VAL A 110 -10.06 -8.84 2.40
N ALA A 111 -10.51 -7.67 1.97
CA ALA A 111 -11.59 -6.98 2.65
C ALA A 111 -13.00 -7.50 2.31
N ASP A 112 -13.16 -8.34 1.28
CA ASP A 112 -14.40 -9.09 0.99
C ASP A 112 -15.67 -8.24 1.14
N GLY A 113 -15.70 -7.07 0.48
CA GLY A 113 -16.83 -6.13 0.50
C GLY A 113 -17.00 -5.24 1.75
N HIS A 114 -16.14 -5.34 2.76
CA HIS A 114 -16.24 -4.53 4.00
C HIS A 114 -15.59 -3.15 3.82
N LEU A 115 -16.38 -2.19 3.32
CA LEU A 115 -15.87 -0.88 2.89
C LEU A 115 -15.15 -0.07 3.98
N MET A 116 -15.58 -0.21 5.23
CA MET A 116 -14.98 0.52 6.35
C MET A 116 -13.58 0.04 6.68
N ASP A 117 -13.27 -1.25 6.45
CA ASP A 117 -11.94 -1.82 6.69
C ASP A 117 -10.96 -1.48 5.55
N ILE A 118 -11.47 -1.12 4.36
CA ILE A 118 -10.70 -0.77 3.16
C ILE A 118 -10.27 0.70 3.17
N TYR A 119 -11.10 1.57 3.72
CA TYR A 119 -10.94 3.02 3.60
C TYR A 119 -9.57 3.50 4.12
N TRP A 120 -9.22 3.11 5.34
CA TRP A 120 -7.99 3.60 5.99
C TRP A 120 -6.70 3.13 5.32
N PRO A 121 -6.56 1.82 4.97
CA PRO A 121 -5.39 1.35 4.23
C PRO A 121 -5.24 1.98 2.85
N ILE A 122 -6.33 2.17 2.09
CA ILE A 122 -6.26 2.80 0.76
C ILE A 122 -5.93 4.29 0.87
N ALA A 123 -6.58 5.02 1.79
CA ALA A 123 -6.26 6.43 2.02
C ALA A 123 -4.78 6.60 2.41
N GLY A 124 -4.27 5.72 3.28
CA GLY A 124 -2.85 5.68 3.65
C GLY A 124 -1.93 5.42 2.45
N ALA A 125 -2.25 4.44 1.60
CA ALA A 125 -1.47 4.16 0.39
C ALA A 125 -1.42 5.36 -0.57
N ILE A 126 -2.56 6.01 -0.79
CA ILE A 126 -2.64 7.22 -1.62
C ILE A 126 -1.80 8.35 -1.03
N ALA A 127 -1.90 8.61 0.28
CA ALA A 127 -1.10 9.63 0.95
C ALA A 127 0.40 9.37 0.82
N VAL A 128 0.82 8.12 1.04
CA VAL A 128 2.23 7.69 0.87
C VAL A 128 2.70 7.89 -0.56
N GLN A 129 1.87 7.57 -1.56
CA GLN A 129 2.20 7.75 -2.97
C GLN A 129 2.40 9.22 -3.33
N ILE A 130 1.51 10.10 -2.85
CA ILE A 130 1.60 11.54 -3.08
C ILE A 130 2.91 12.09 -2.51
N LEU A 131 3.23 11.73 -1.25
CA LEU A 131 4.47 12.15 -0.59
C LEU A 131 5.72 11.58 -1.27
N TYR A 132 5.65 10.33 -1.74
CA TYR A 132 6.72 9.70 -2.49
C TYR A 132 7.02 10.46 -3.79
N PHE A 133 6.01 10.72 -4.62
CA PHE A 133 6.22 11.44 -5.88
C PHE A 133 6.65 12.89 -5.66
N ALA A 134 6.08 13.58 -4.67
CA ALA A 134 6.55 14.91 -4.28
C ALA A 134 8.06 14.91 -3.98
N SER A 135 8.51 13.93 -3.21
CA SER A 135 9.93 13.72 -2.90
C SER A 135 10.77 13.47 -4.15
N VAL A 136 10.34 12.59 -5.04
CA VAL A 136 11.06 12.28 -6.29
C VAL A 136 11.12 13.48 -7.23
N TYR A 137 10.06 14.31 -7.28
CA TYR A 137 10.07 15.53 -8.08
C TYR A 137 11.05 16.58 -7.56
N THR A 138 11.05 16.83 -6.24
CA THR A 138 12.06 17.67 -5.58
C THR A 138 13.48 17.16 -5.89
N TRP A 139 13.68 15.84 -5.85
CA TRP A 139 15.00 15.26 -6.14
C TRP A 139 15.43 15.52 -7.57
N LEU A 140 14.51 15.26 -8.51
CA LEU A 140 14.76 15.42 -9.94
C LEU A 140 15.08 16.88 -10.27
N TYR A 141 14.36 17.83 -9.64
CA TYR A 141 14.62 19.25 -9.79
C TYR A 141 16.00 19.66 -9.27
N ARG A 142 16.43 19.13 -8.13
CA ARG A 142 17.78 19.38 -7.60
C ARG A 142 18.89 18.78 -8.46
N LEU A 143 18.63 17.64 -9.10
CA LEU A 143 19.57 17.03 -10.04
C LEU A 143 19.65 17.81 -11.36
N ASP A 144 18.52 18.35 -11.82
CA ASP A 144 18.45 19.16 -13.02
C ASP A 144 17.27 20.14 -12.95
N LYS A 145 17.60 21.42 -12.71
CA LYS A 145 16.65 22.53 -12.64
C LYS A 145 15.83 22.69 -13.93
N SER A 146 16.34 22.25 -15.09
CA SER A 146 15.61 22.30 -16.37
C SER A 146 14.53 21.21 -16.52
N SER A 147 14.36 20.35 -15.50
CA SER A 147 13.35 19.28 -15.54
C SER A 147 11.91 19.81 -15.53
N PHE A 148 11.71 21.04 -15.03
CA PHE A 148 10.41 21.70 -14.88
C PHE A 148 10.46 23.14 -15.38
N THR A 149 9.33 23.67 -15.84
CA THR A 149 9.24 24.95 -16.57
C THR A 149 9.51 26.19 -15.71
N ASP A 150 9.30 26.11 -14.39
CA ASP A 150 9.35 27.28 -13.51
C ASP A 150 10.65 27.34 -12.69
N ASN A 151 11.15 28.56 -12.47
CA ASN A 151 12.25 28.79 -11.55
C ASN A 151 11.69 28.75 -10.12
N ILE A 152 11.56 27.54 -9.60
CA ILE A 152 11.12 27.28 -8.24
C ILE A 152 12.09 27.99 -7.28
N GLU A 153 11.52 28.66 -6.28
CA GLU A 153 12.26 29.44 -5.29
C GLU A 153 13.39 28.62 -4.65
N ASP A 154 14.53 29.26 -4.37
CA ASP A 154 15.73 28.58 -3.82
C ASP A 154 15.55 28.12 -2.36
N ASN A 155 14.38 28.36 -1.74
CA ASN A 155 14.06 27.92 -0.39
C ASN A 155 13.62 26.44 -0.39
N PRO A 156 14.30 25.56 0.36
CA PRO A 156 13.99 24.12 0.37
C PRO A 156 12.57 23.79 0.85
N ILE A 157 11.96 24.65 1.67
CA ILE A 157 10.59 24.43 2.18
C ILE A 157 9.58 24.74 1.07
N GLU A 158 9.72 25.88 0.39
CA GLU A 158 8.87 26.28 -0.73
C GLU A 158 8.98 25.28 -1.88
N GLU A 159 10.18 24.76 -2.15
CA GLU A 159 10.41 23.70 -3.14
C GLU A 159 9.60 22.43 -2.81
N ILE A 160 9.68 21.93 -1.56
CA ILE A 160 8.93 20.74 -1.13
C ILE A 160 7.42 20.99 -1.20
N ILE A 161 6.94 22.15 -0.74
CA ILE A 161 5.52 22.50 -0.79
C ILE A 161 5.03 22.59 -2.24
N THR A 162 5.83 23.17 -3.13
CA THR A 162 5.52 23.29 -4.56
C THR A 162 5.38 21.92 -5.20
N PHE A 163 6.33 21.02 -4.96
CA PHE A 163 6.25 19.66 -5.51
C PHE A 163 5.22 18.77 -4.84
N LEU A 164 4.89 19.03 -3.57
CA LEU A 164 3.76 18.40 -2.90
C LEU A 164 2.44 18.82 -3.55
N TYR A 165 2.26 20.13 -3.76
CA TYR A 165 1.10 20.67 -4.49
C TYR A 165 1.02 20.11 -5.91
N PHE A 166 2.15 20.04 -6.62
CA PHE A 166 2.23 19.40 -7.94
C PHE A 166 1.81 17.93 -7.92
N SER A 167 2.27 17.16 -6.94
CA SER A 167 1.91 15.75 -6.78
C SER A 167 0.41 15.59 -6.49
N ILE A 168 -0.16 16.41 -5.61
CA ILE A 168 -1.59 16.40 -5.28
C ILE A 168 -2.43 16.73 -6.52
N THR A 169 -2.10 17.81 -7.23
CA THR A 169 -2.84 18.25 -8.43
C THR A 169 -2.70 17.27 -9.60
N THR A 170 -1.54 16.63 -9.75
CA THR A 170 -1.32 15.53 -10.70
C THR A 170 -2.19 14.32 -10.36
N PHE A 171 -2.22 13.92 -9.09
CA PHE A 171 -3.07 12.82 -8.62
C PHE A 171 -4.57 13.14 -8.75
N ALA A 172 -4.95 14.41 -8.55
CA ALA A 172 -6.31 14.87 -8.74
C ALA A 172 -6.65 15.21 -10.21
N THR A 173 -5.71 15.06 -11.14
CA THR A 173 -5.86 15.35 -12.57
C THR A 173 -6.32 16.79 -12.88
N THR A 174 -6.09 17.74 -11.98
CA THR A 174 -6.63 19.11 -12.04
C THR A 174 -5.71 20.10 -12.77
N GLY A 175 -4.48 19.68 -13.08
CA GLY A 175 -3.45 20.55 -13.64
C GLY A 175 -2.76 21.40 -12.56
N SER A 176 -1.53 21.83 -12.83
CA SER A 176 -0.71 22.61 -11.89
C SER A 176 -0.01 23.75 -12.63
N SER A 177 0.52 24.73 -11.89
CA SER A 177 1.38 25.79 -12.45
C SER A 177 2.76 25.28 -12.88
N VAL A 178 3.22 24.18 -12.30
CA VAL A 178 4.48 23.50 -12.63
C VAL A 178 4.22 22.46 -13.71
N PHE A 179 5.00 22.50 -14.80
CA PHE A 179 4.90 21.54 -15.89
C PHE A 179 6.21 20.76 -16.07
N PRO A 180 6.13 19.44 -16.35
CA PRO A 180 7.30 18.64 -16.63
C PRO A 180 7.82 18.95 -18.04
N GLU A 181 9.08 19.37 -18.16
CA GLU A 181 9.72 19.64 -19.45
C GLU A 181 10.51 18.42 -19.94
N SER A 182 11.28 17.82 -19.03
CA SER A 182 12.13 16.68 -19.34
C SER A 182 11.33 15.39 -19.58
N ILE A 183 11.88 14.51 -20.43
CA ILE A 183 11.31 13.16 -20.67
C ILE A 183 11.19 12.37 -19.36
N THR A 184 12.17 12.52 -18.46
CA THR A 184 12.16 11.89 -17.14
C THR A 184 11.00 12.38 -16.28
N ALA A 185 10.81 13.70 -16.18
CA ALA A 185 9.71 14.28 -15.41
C ALA A 185 8.35 13.84 -15.99
N LYS A 186 8.21 13.85 -17.32
CA LYS A 186 7.01 13.35 -18.02
C LYS A 186 6.75 11.86 -17.71
N GLY A 187 7.79 11.04 -17.68
CA GLY A 187 7.69 9.62 -17.32
C GLY A 187 7.24 9.38 -15.88
N LEU A 188 7.74 10.18 -14.92
CA LEU A 188 7.31 10.10 -13.52
C LEU A 188 5.83 10.51 -13.35
N VAL A 189 5.42 11.60 -14.00
CA VAL A 189 4.02 12.04 -14.01
C VAL A 189 3.13 10.96 -14.61
N ALA A 190 3.55 10.35 -15.73
CA ALA A 190 2.81 9.25 -16.34
C ALA A 190 2.67 8.04 -15.40
N LEU A 191 3.72 7.68 -14.65
CA LEU A 191 3.66 6.61 -13.64
C LEU A 191 2.69 6.94 -12.51
N GLN A 192 2.70 8.18 -12.01
CA GLN A 192 1.78 8.61 -10.96
C GLN A 192 0.31 8.55 -11.42
N VAL A 193 0.03 9.01 -12.63
CA VAL A 193 -1.31 8.95 -13.24
C VAL A 193 -1.72 7.50 -13.52
N LEU A 194 -0.80 6.65 -14.00
CA LEU A 194 -1.07 5.24 -14.22
C LEU A 194 -1.48 4.52 -12.93
N PHE A 195 -0.81 4.82 -11.82
CA PHE A 195 -1.17 4.30 -10.50
C PHE A 195 -2.57 4.73 -10.07
N LEU A 196 -2.94 6.00 -10.29
CA LEU A 196 -4.28 6.50 -10.01
C LEU A 196 -5.33 5.72 -10.83
N ILE A 197 -5.12 5.61 -12.14
CA ILE A 197 -6.03 4.88 -13.04
C ILE A 197 -6.20 3.45 -12.55
N TYR A 198 -5.10 2.75 -12.28
CA TYR A 198 -5.11 1.40 -11.74
C TYR A 198 -5.92 1.31 -10.44
N SER A 199 -5.62 2.16 -9.46
CA SER A 199 -6.27 2.13 -8.14
C SER A 199 -7.78 2.39 -8.24
N PHE A 200 -8.18 3.33 -9.10
CA PHE A 200 -9.58 3.65 -9.33
C PHE A 200 -10.31 2.52 -10.06
N THR A 201 -9.71 1.95 -11.11
CA THR A 201 -10.29 0.82 -11.84
C THR A 201 -10.44 -0.41 -10.93
N MET A 202 -9.42 -0.75 -10.14
CA MET A 202 -9.49 -1.89 -9.22
C MET A 202 -10.52 -1.66 -8.11
N GLY A 203 -10.60 -0.44 -7.57
CA GLY A 203 -11.67 -0.07 -6.66
C GLY A 203 -13.03 -0.33 -7.30
N LEU A 204 -13.30 0.26 -8.46
CA LEU A 204 -14.58 0.14 -9.17
C LEU A 204 -14.96 -1.33 -9.45
N VAL A 205 -14.03 -2.15 -9.95
CA VAL A 205 -14.28 -3.58 -10.21
C VAL A 205 -14.74 -4.31 -8.95
N PHE A 206 -14.11 -4.01 -7.82
CA PHE A 206 -14.44 -4.62 -6.54
C PHE A 206 -15.79 -4.15 -5.98
N PHE A 207 -16.18 -2.90 -6.23
CA PHE A 207 -17.49 -2.38 -5.78
C PHE A 207 -18.66 -2.82 -6.67
N ILE A 208 -18.44 -3.10 -7.96
CA ILE A 208 -19.50 -3.52 -8.89
C ILE A 208 -19.77 -5.03 -8.82
N ASN A 209 -18.76 -5.84 -8.48
CA ASN A 209 -18.90 -7.29 -8.27
C ASN A 209 -18.63 -7.64 -6.80
N PRO A 210 -19.59 -7.37 -5.89
CA PRO A 210 -19.45 -7.67 -4.47
C PRO A 210 -19.39 -9.18 -4.19
#